data_AF-E4N0P9-F1
#
_entry.id   AF-E4N0P9-F1
#
_cell.length_a   1.000
_cell.length_b   1.000
_cell.length_c   1.000
_cell.angle_alpha   90.00
_cell.angle_beta   90.00
_cell.angle_gamma   90.00
#
_symmetry.space_group_name_H-M   'P 1'
#
loop_
_entity.id
_entity.type
_entity.pdbx_description
1 polymer ?
#
loop_
_entity_poly.entity_id
_entity_poly.type
_entity_poly.pdbx_seq_one_letter_code
_entity_poly.pdbx_strand_id
1 'polypeptide(L)'
;MGPHQGAGQDEVAAGRVVGQHPGDPQRHDPLERLSPREREVLGLMAQGRSNANLAAELFVSDAAVNKHIGNIFAKLDLPADADGHRRVLAVLRFLGV
;
A
#
# COMPACT_ATOMS: atom_id res chain seq x y z
N MET A 1 -30.42 -20.08 5.78
CA MET A 1 -29.77 -18.80 6.09
C MET A 1 -28.50 -18.69 5.23
N GLY A 2 -28.66 -18.38 3.96
CA GLY A 2 -27.60 -17.83 3.11
C GLY A 2 -28.15 -16.54 2.48
N PRO A 3 -27.46 -15.92 1.52
CA PRO A 3 -26.04 -15.59 1.43
C PRO A 3 -25.86 -14.06 1.42
N HIS A 4 -24.84 -13.51 2.07
CA HIS A 4 -24.49 -12.08 1.93
C HIS A 4 -23.01 -11.91 1.60
N GLN A 5 -22.64 -12.12 0.34
CA GLN A 5 -21.48 -11.37 -0.15
C GLN A 5 -21.64 -11.11 -1.64
N GLY A 6 -22.45 -10.09 -1.94
CA GLY A 6 -22.41 -9.43 -3.23
C GLY A 6 -21.05 -8.74 -3.35
N ALA A 7 -20.13 -9.37 -4.07
CA ALA A 7 -18.97 -8.70 -4.64
C ALA A 7 -19.43 -7.98 -5.91
N GLY A 8 -20.25 -6.94 -5.73
CA GLY A 8 -20.62 -6.00 -6.77
C GLY A 8 -19.78 -4.75 -6.61
N GLN A 9 -18.87 -4.54 -7.56
CA GLN A 9 -18.52 -3.24 -8.16
C GLN A 9 -18.08 -2.12 -7.21
N ASP A 10 -16.80 -1.73 -7.27
CA ASP A 10 -16.47 -0.39 -7.79
C ASP A 10 -14.97 -0.23 -8.08
N GLU A 11 -14.71 0.66 -9.03
CA GLU A 11 -13.46 1.30 -9.41
C GLU A 11 -12.40 0.55 -10.25
N VAL A 12 -12.55 0.82 -11.55
CA VAL A 12 -11.57 0.88 -12.63
C VAL A 12 -10.45 1.92 -12.38
N ALA A 13 -9.28 1.67 -13.01
CA ALA A 13 -8.13 2.58 -13.18
C ALA A 13 -7.35 2.89 -11.87
N ALA A 14 -6.06 3.22 -11.82
CA ALA A 14 -5.04 3.62 -12.77
C ALA A 14 -3.67 3.24 -12.13
N GLY A 15 -2.57 3.07 -12.84
CA GLY A 15 -2.25 3.34 -14.22
C GLY A 15 -0.79 2.93 -14.41
N ARG A 16 -0.49 2.46 -15.61
CA ARG A 16 0.88 2.32 -16.10
C ARG A 16 1.53 3.71 -16.10
N VAL A 17 2.70 3.85 -15.50
CA VAL A 17 3.66 4.92 -15.87
C VAL A 17 5.04 4.30 -16.07
N VAL A 18 5.39 4.15 -17.34
CA VAL A 18 6.78 4.18 -17.80
C VAL A 18 7.10 5.66 -18.00
N GLY A 19 8.22 6.13 -17.47
CA GLY A 19 8.69 7.50 -17.64
C GLY A 19 10.16 7.61 -17.27
N GLN A 20 11.03 7.12 -18.14
CA GLN A 20 12.45 7.41 -18.09
C GLN A 20 12.63 8.85 -18.61
N HIS A 21 13.08 9.78 -17.77
CA HIS A 21 13.59 11.08 -18.22
C HIS A 21 14.85 11.44 -17.42
N PRO A 22 16.00 11.61 -18.09
CA PRO A 22 17.23 12.02 -17.44
C PRO A 22 17.23 13.54 -17.27
N GLY A 23 17.24 14.00 -16.01
CA GLY A 23 17.59 15.36 -15.63
C GLY A 23 16.49 16.15 -14.94
N ASP A 24 16.30 15.92 -13.63
CA ASP A 24 15.93 16.98 -12.67
C ASP A 24 16.24 16.51 -11.22
N PRO A 25 16.87 17.33 -10.34
CA PRO A 25 17.24 16.95 -8.98
C PRO A 25 16.06 16.95 -7.98
N GLN A 26 14.81 16.90 -8.45
CA GLN A 26 13.66 16.61 -7.61
C GLN A 26 13.66 15.10 -7.30
N ARG A 27 14.23 14.72 -6.16
CA ARG A 27 14.04 13.37 -5.61
C ARG A 27 12.55 13.18 -5.33
N HIS A 28 11.78 12.74 -6.33
CA HIS A 28 10.38 12.34 -6.14
C HIS A 28 10.36 11.32 -5.01
N ASP A 29 9.70 11.67 -3.91
CA ASP A 29 9.65 10.76 -2.79
C ASP A 29 8.75 9.58 -3.22
N PRO A 30 9.21 8.32 -3.14
CA PRO A 30 8.39 7.17 -3.51
C PRO A 30 7.07 7.12 -2.74
N LEU A 31 6.96 7.79 -1.58
CA LEU A 31 5.71 7.96 -0.83
C LEU A 31 4.69 8.87 -1.54
N GLU A 32 5.12 9.76 -2.44
CA GLU A 32 4.22 10.59 -3.27
C GLU A 32 3.43 9.75 -4.28
N ARG A 33 3.98 8.59 -4.68
CA ARG A 33 3.30 7.63 -5.58
C ARG A 33 2.15 6.88 -4.91
N LEU A 34 2.07 6.92 -3.59
CA LEU A 34 1.00 6.25 -2.84
C LEU A 34 -0.31 7.04 -2.96
N SER A 35 -1.43 6.31 -3.00
CA SER A 35 -2.75 6.93 -2.87
C SER A 35 -2.98 7.41 -1.43
N PRO A 36 -3.96 8.31 -1.18
CA PRO A 36 -4.32 8.70 0.18
C PRO A 36 -4.62 7.50 1.08
N ARG A 37 -5.32 6.50 0.55
CA ARG A 37 -5.65 5.27 1.27
C ARG A 37 -4.44 4.40 1.57
N GLU A 38 -3.51 4.30 0.62
CA GLU A 38 -2.27 3.56 0.82
C GLU A 38 -1.36 4.21 1.87
N ARG A 39 -1.31 5.55 1.91
CA ARG A 39 -0.60 6.28 2.97
C ARG A 39 -1.23 6.05 4.35
N GLU A 40 -2.55 6.04 4.43
CA GLU A 40 -3.27 5.75 5.68
C GLU A 40 -2.95 4.34 6.18
N VAL A 41 -3.03 3.33 5.29
CA VAL A 41 -2.64 1.94 5.58
C VAL A 41 -1.18 1.91 6.06
N LEU A 42 -0.25 2.58 5.36
CA LEU A 42 1.16 2.62 5.75
C LEU A 42 1.40 3.30 7.10
N GLY A 43 0.66 4.35 7.42
CA GLY A 43 0.69 5.00 8.74
C GLY A 43 0.20 4.09 9.86
N LEU A 44 -0.84 3.29 9.62
CA LEU A 44 -1.30 2.26 10.58
C LEU A 44 -0.29 1.12 10.71
N MET A 45 0.38 0.73 9.62
CA MET A 45 1.47 -0.25 9.66
C MET A 45 2.64 0.26 10.52
N ALA A 46 2.98 1.54 10.41
CA ALA A 46 4.06 2.17 11.19
C ALA A 46 3.75 2.22 12.70
N GLN A 47 2.48 2.24 13.08
CA GLN A 47 2.03 2.12 14.47
C GLN A 47 2.08 0.68 15.01
N GLY A 48 2.50 -0.30 14.19
CA GLY A 48 2.57 -1.71 14.58
C GLY A 48 1.21 -2.43 14.58
N ARG A 49 0.18 -1.88 13.92
CA ARG A 49 -1.15 -2.52 13.83
C ARG A 49 -1.10 -3.81 13.02
N SER A 50 -1.90 -4.80 13.43
CA SER A 50 -2.11 -6.05 12.68
C SER A 50 -3.07 -5.84 11.50
N ASN A 51 -3.03 -6.71 10.48
CA ASN A 51 -3.92 -6.58 9.32
C ASN A 51 -5.42 -6.57 9.69
N ALA A 52 -5.81 -7.38 10.68
CA ALA A 52 -7.17 -7.38 11.20
C ALA A 52 -7.55 -6.04 11.88
N ASN A 53 -6.61 -5.40 12.59
CA ASN A 53 -6.85 -4.07 13.14
C ASN A 53 -6.93 -3.00 12.04
N LEU A 54 -6.06 -3.07 11.03
CA LEU A 54 -6.18 -2.18 9.86
C LEU A 54 -7.55 -2.34 9.19
N ALA A 55 -8.02 -3.57 9.00
CA ALA A 55 -9.32 -3.86 8.39
C ALA A 55 -10.46 -3.23 9.19
N ALA A 56 -10.42 -3.36 10.52
CA ALA A 56 -11.39 -2.77 11.43
C ALA A 56 -11.35 -1.24 11.44
N GLU A 57 -10.16 -0.63 11.54
CA GLU A 57 -10.00 0.84 11.58
C GLU A 57 -10.40 1.50 10.26
N LEU A 58 -10.15 0.81 9.14
CA LEU A 58 -10.44 1.30 7.81
C LEU A 58 -11.85 0.92 7.32
N PHE A 59 -12.61 0.11 8.07
CA PHE A 59 -13.91 -0.43 7.67
C PHE A 59 -13.88 -1.18 6.32
N VAL A 60 -12.84 -1.99 6.10
CA VAL A 60 -12.65 -2.79 4.88
C VAL A 60 -12.39 -4.26 5.23
N SER A 61 -12.41 -5.14 4.22
CA SER A 61 -12.07 -6.54 4.42
C SER A 61 -10.55 -6.76 4.55
N ASP A 62 -10.15 -7.84 5.21
CA ASP A 62 -8.74 -8.28 5.27
C ASP A 62 -8.13 -8.47 3.87
N ALA A 63 -8.93 -8.94 2.91
CA ALA A 63 -8.50 -9.07 1.51
C ALA A 63 -8.17 -7.71 0.89
N ALA A 64 -8.98 -6.67 1.17
CA ALA A 64 -8.71 -5.32 0.71
C ALA A 64 -7.43 -4.74 1.35
N VAL A 65 -7.21 -4.96 2.65
CA VAL A 65 -5.97 -4.56 3.33
C VAL A 65 -4.76 -5.22 2.68
N ASN A 66 -4.79 -6.54 2.45
CA ASN A 66 -3.68 -7.25 1.79
C ASN A 66 -3.42 -6.72 0.37
N LYS A 67 -4.48 -6.37 -0.38
CA LYS A 67 -4.34 -5.73 -1.70
C LYS A 67 -3.66 -4.36 -1.60
N HIS A 68 -4.07 -3.52 -0.65
CA HIS A 68 -3.41 -2.22 -0.43
C HIS A 68 -1.94 -2.39 -0.04
N ILE A 69 -1.62 -3.34 0.85
CA ILE A 69 -0.24 -3.65 1.25
C ILE A 69 0.60 -4.09 0.05
N GLY A 70 0.07 -5.00 -0.79
CA GLY A 70 0.74 -5.43 -2.01
C GLY A 70 1.01 -4.27 -2.97
N ASN A 71 0.03 -3.38 -3.17
CA ASN A 71 0.18 -2.19 -3.99
C ASN A 71 1.22 -1.21 -3.43
N ILE A 72 1.24 -1.01 -2.10
CA ILE A 72 2.26 -0.19 -1.42
C ILE A 72 3.64 -0.74 -1.73
N PHE A 73 3.86 -2.04 -1.54
CA PHE A 73 5.17 -2.66 -1.81
C PHE A 73 5.59 -2.50 -3.27
N ALA A 74 4.67 -2.70 -4.22
CA ALA A 74 4.94 -2.48 -5.63
C ALA A 74 5.27 -1.02 -5.96
N LYS A 75 4.57 -0.05 -5.36
CA LYS A 75 4.80 1.39 -5.58
C LYS A 75 6.05 1.92 -4.91
N LEU A 76 6.49 1.27 -3.84
CA LEU A 76 7.76 1.54 -3.17
C LEU A 76 8.93 0.75 -3.78
N ASP A 77 8.70 0.02 -4.87
CA ASP A 77 9.70 -0.82 -5.55
C ASP A 77 10.40 -1.80 -4.59
N LEU A 78 9.65 -2.31 -3.59
CA LEU A 78 10.18 -3.25 -2.61
C LEU A 78 10.21 -4.65 -3.21
N PRO A 79 11.41 -5.29 -3.29
CA PRO A 79 11.57 -6.53 -4.01
C PRO A 79 10.86 -7.68 -3.28
N ALA A 80 10.22 -8.56 -4.05
CA ALA A 80 9.33 -9.59 -3.52
C ALA A 80 10.05 -10.69 -2.73
N ASP A 81 11.36 -10.84 -2.96
CA ASP A 81 12.28 -11.80 -2.34
C ASP A 81 12.83 -11.32 -0.99
N ALA A 82 12.50 -10.12 -0.54
CA ALA A 82 12.87 -9.67 0.80
C ALA A 82 12.15 -10.54 1.84
N ASP A 83 12.86 -11.55 2.35
CA ASP A 83 12.50 -12.53 3.38
C ASP A 83 11.67 -11.93 4.53
N GLY A 84 10.36 -11.81 4.36
CA GLY A 84 9.41 -11.28 5.36
C GLY A 84 9.57 -9.80 5.77
N HIS A 85 10.69 -9.14 5.46
CA HIS A 85 11.02 -7.81 5.98
C HIS A 85 10.42 -6.64 5.19
N ARG A 86 9.68 -6.88 4.10
CA ARG A 86 9.06 -5.82 3.27
C ARG A 86 8.21 -4.84 4.06
N ARG A 87 7.47 -5.32 5.06
CA ARG A 87 6.66 -4.43 5.93
C ARG A 87 7.54 -3.48 6.73
N VAL A 88 8.64 -4.00 7.30
CA VAL A 88 9.59 -3.18 8.05
C VAL A 88 10.27 -2.17 7.12
N LEU A 89 10.72 -2.59 5.93
CA LEU A 89 11.32 -1.70 4.95
C LEU A 89 10.37 -0.58 4.51
N ALA A 90 9.10 -0.91 4.26
CA ALA A 90 8.07 0.09 3.93
C ALA A 90 7.88 1.10 5.07
N VAL A 91 7.85 0.63 6.32
CA VAL A 91 7.71 1.48 7.50
C VAL A 91 8.94 2.36 7.72
N LEU A 92 10.15 1.81 7.60
CA LEU A 92 11.39 2.60 7.72
C LEU A 92 11.42 3.69 6.65
N ARG A 93 11.02 3.36 5.41
CA ARG A 93 10.93 4.36 4.34
C ARG A 93 9.90 5.45 4.64
N PHE A 94 8.76 5.09 5.23
CA PHE A 94 7.72 6.02 5.68
C PHE A 94 8.18 6.95 6.80
N LEU A 95 8.95 6.42 7.76
CA LEU A 95 9.45 7.19 8.90
C LEU A 95 10.67 8.06 8.54
N GLY A 96 11.31 7.82 7.40
CA GLY A 96 12.47 8.59 6.94
C GLY A 96 13.71 8.41 7.83
N VAL A 97 13.82 7.26 8.50
CA VAL A 97 14.93 6.90 9.40
C VAL A 97 16.03 6.11 8.69
#